data_AF-A0A3E0NR57-F1
#
_entry.id   AF-A0A3E0NR57-F1
#
_cell.length_a   1.000
_cell.length_b   1.000
_cell.length_c   1.000
_cell.angle_alpha   90.00
_cell.angle_beta   90.00
_cell.angle_gamma   90.00
#
_symmetry.space_group_name_H-M   'P 1'
#
loop_
_entity.id
_entity.type
_entity.pdbx_description
1 polymer ?
#
loop_
_entity_poly.entity_id
_entity_poly.type
_entity_poly.pdbx_seq_one_letter_code
_entity_poly.pdbx_strand_id
1 'polypeptide(L)'
;MSKKPLEVRESSDGTREASGQRARREERSLAQQGTAELRRSLEVDSTPRRALVARILEELEATGERGLPGGMTPEALVRADRLR
;
A
#
# COMPACT_ATOMS: atom_id res chain seq x y z
N MET A 1 -1.63 8.50 22.03
CA MET A 1 -2.95 8.60 21.37
C MET A 1 -3.37 7.22 20.90
N SER A 2 -4.49 6.68 21.40
CA SER A 2 -5.01 5.38 20.93
C SER A 2 -5.67 5.58 19.57
N LYS A 3 -5.11 4.98 18.51
CA LYS A 3 -5.71 5.03 17.17
C LYS A 3 -6.93 4.11 17.17
N LYS A 4 -8.12 4.66 16.88
CA LYS A 4 -9.34 3.85 16.73
C LYS A 4 -9.15 2.83 15.60
N PRO A 5 -9.62 1.58 15.76
CA PRO A 5 -9.58 0.59 14.70
C PRO A 5 -10.46 1.04 13.52
N LEU A 6 -10.04 0.69 12.30
CA LEU A 6 -10.80 0.94 11.09
C LEU A 6 -12.03 0.02 11.07
N GLU A 7 -13.22 0.60 10.93
CA GLU A 7 -14.49 -0.11 10.83
C GLU A 7 -15.00 -0.05 9.38
N VAL A 8 -15.31 -1.20 8.80
CA VAL A 8 -15.99 -1.29 7.50
C VAL A 8 -17.48 -1.45 7.76
N ARG A 9 -18.26 -0.38 7.56
CA ARG A 9 -19.69 -0.33 7.88
C ARG A 9 -20.59 -0.82 6.75
N GLU A 10 -20.13 -0.66 5.51
CA GLU A 10 -20.87 -1.02 4.31
C GLU A 10 -20.08 -2.05 3.51
N SER A 11 -20.41 -3.33 3.70
CA SER A 11 -19.93 -4.43 2.86
C SER A 11 -21.15 -5.18 2.36
N SER A 12 -21.19 -5.51 1.07
CA SER A 12 -22.25 -6.41 0.58
C SER A 12 -22.18 -7.75 1.32
N ASP A 13 -23.32 -8.39 1.52
CA ASP A 13 -23.39 -9.70 2.20
C ASP A 13 -22.51 -10.73 1.49
N GLY A 14 -22.49 -10.71 0.16
CA GLY A 14 -21.62 -11.57 -0.65
C GLY A 14 -20.12 -11.34 -0.41
N THR A 15 -19.69 -10.08 -0.24
CA THR A 15 -18.28 -9.76 0.08
C THR A 15 -17.89 -10.27 1.48
N ARG A 16 -18.81 -10.14 2.44
CA ARG A 16 -18.60 -10.61 3.81
C ARG A 16 -18.54 -12.12 3.89
N GLU A 17 -19.46 -12.81 3.19
CA GLU A 17 -19.50 -14.27 3.10
C GLU A 17 -18.24 -14.82 2.43
N ALA A 18 -17.83 -14.25 1.29
CA ALA A 18 -16.61 -14.66 0.60
C ALA A 18 -15.36 -14.50 1.49
N SER A 19 -15.27 -13.39 2.22
CA SER A 19 -14.18 -13.16 3.18
C SER A 19 -14.23 -14.16 4.34
N GLY A 20 -15.42 -14.48 4.84
CA GLY A 20 -15.62 -15.49 5.88
C GLY A 20 -15.24 -16.91 5.44
N GLN A 21 -15.56 -17.29 4.21
CA GLN A 21 -15.16 -18.57 3.64
C GLN A 21 -13.63 -18.67 3.50
N ARG A 22 -12.97 -17.61 3.02
CA ARG A 22 -11.51 -17.55 2.94
C ARG A 22 -10.86 -17.61 4.33
N ALA A 23 -11.38 -16.86 5.30
CA ALA A 23 -10.90 -16.89 6.68
C ALA A 23 -10.92 -18.30 7.28
N ARG A 24 -12.00 -19.07 7.06
CA ARG A 24 -12.10 -20.46 7.52
C ARG A 24 -11.07 -21.37 6.85
N ARG A 25 -10.86 -21.23 5.53
CA ARG A 25 -9.86 -22.03 4.79
C ARG A 25 -8.43 -21.76 5.26
N GLU A 26 -8.16 -20.53 5.67
CA GLU A 26 -6.83 -20.08 6.13
C GLU A 26 -6.69 -20.13 7.66
N GLU A 27 -7.66 -20.70 8.39
CA GLU A 27 -7.70 -20.81 9.85
C GLU A 27 -7.49 -19.46 10.58
N ARG A 28 -8.07 -18.39 10.02
CA ARG A 28 -7.98 -17.02 10.53
C ARG A 28 -9.31 -16.50 11.04
N SER A 29 -9.25 -15.51 11.92
CA SER A 29 -10.42 -14.69 12.22
C SER A 29 -10.77 -13.80 11.03
N LEU A 30 -12.03 -13.36 10.94
CA LEU A 30 -12.49 -12.47 9.87
C LEU A 30 -11.69 -11.15 9.84
N ALA A 31 -11.32 -10.61 11.00
CA ALA A 31 -10.51 -9.39 11.11
C ALA A 31 -9.07 -9.61 10.61
N GLN A 32 -8.49 -10.76 10.92
CA GLN A 32 -7.16 -11.14 10.41
C GLN A 32 -7.20 -11.32 8.88
N GLN A 33 -8.26 -11.93 8.36
CA GLN A 33 -8.44 -12.08 6.92
C GLN A 33 -8.57 -10.71 6.22
N GLY A 34 -9.37 -9.80 6.76
CA GLY A 34 -9.47 -8.44 6.23
C GLY A 34 -8.13 -7.70 6.23
N THR A 35 -7.32 -7.88 7.27
CA THR A 35 -5.97 -7.29 7.33
C THR A 35 -5.03 -7.90 6.28
N ALA A 36 -5.10 -9.21 6.06
CA ALA A 36 -4.29 -9.91 5.05
C ALA A 36 -4.66 -9.51 3.63
N GLU A 37 -5.96 -9.39 3.34
CA GLU A 37 -6.47 -8.93 2.04
C GLU A 37 -6.06 -7.47 1.77
N LEU A 38 -6.20 -6.58 2.76
CA LEU A 38 -5.72 -5.21 2.67
C LEU A 38 -4.21 -5.13 2.43
N ARG A 39 -3.41 -5.91 3.15
CA ARG A 39 -1.96 -5.95 2.95
C ARG A 39 -1.61 -6.42 1.54
N ARG A 40 -2.28 -7.45 1.04
CA ARG A 40 -2.06 -7.97 -0.32
C ARG A 40 -2.40 -6.92 -1.38
N SER A 41 -3.52 -6.23 -1.26
CA SER A 41 -3.89 -5.15 -2.18
C SER A 41 -2.87 -4.00 -2.14
N LEU A 42 -2.41 -3.63 -0.95
CA LEU A 42 -1.37 -2.61 -0.78
C LEU A 42 -0.01 -3.08 -1.30
N GLU A 43 0.32 -4.36 -1.23
CA GLU A 43 1.55 -4.93 -1.80
C GLU A 43 1.52 -4.88 -3.33
N VAL A 44 0.38 -5.25 -3.93
CA VAL A 44 0.13 -5.11 -5.37
C VAL A 44 0.28 -3.65 -5.80
N ASP A 45 -0.34 -2.70 -5.10
CA ASP A 45 -0.21 -1.27 -5.38
C ASP A 45 1.18 -0.70 -5.08
N SER A 46 1.89 -1.28 -4.10
CA SER A 46 3.24 -0.86 -3.74
C SER A 46 4.28 -1.34 -4.73
N THR A 47 4.00 -2.35 -5.54
CA THR A 47 4.97 -2.92 -6.49
C THR A 47 5.32 -1.89 -7.57
N PRO A 48 4.36 -1.24 -8.25
CA PRO A 48 4.65 -0.11 -9.15
C PRO A 48 5.33 1.07 -8.43
N ARG A 49 4.90 1.42 -7.21
CA ARG A 49 5.51 2.51 -6.43
C ARG A 49 6.97 2.22 -6.07
N ARG A 50 7.29 1.00 -5.63
CA ARG A 50 8.65 0.58 -5.29
C ARG A 50 9.53 0.57 -6.54
N ALA A 51 9.01 0.09 -7.67
CA ALA A 51 9.71 0.14 -8.95
C ALA A 51 9.99 1.59 -9.41
N LEU A 52 9.01 2.49 -9.24
CA LEU A 52 9.20 3.92 -9.54
C LEU A 52 10.27 4.55 -8.63
N VAL A 53 10.21 4.30 -7.32
CA VAL A 53 11.21 4.82 -6.37
C VAL A 53 12.60 4.25 -6.66
N ALA A 54 12.70 2.95 -6.96
CA ALA A 54 13.97 2.32 -7.34
C ALA A 54 14.53 2.95 -8.62
N ARG A 55 13.70 3.15 -9.66
CA ARG A 55 14.12 3.82 -10.89
C ARG A 55 14.55 5.26 -10.66
N ILE A 56 13.85 6.02 -9.82
CA ILE A 56 14.26 7.39 -9.44
C ILE A 56 15.62 7.37 -8.74
N LEU A 57 15.86 6.41 -7.84
CA LEU A 57 17.14 6.28 -7.16
C LEU A 57 18.27 5.88 -8.13
N GLU A 58 18.02 4.97 -9.06
CA GLU A 58 18.98 4.61 -10.12
C GLU A 58 19.31 5.80 -11.03
N GLU A 59 18.30 6.58 -11.44
CA GLU A 59 18.50 7.78 -12.25
C GLU A 59 19.31 8.85 -11.49
N LEU A 60 19.10 9.01 -10.18
CA LEU A 60 19.87 9.93 -9.33
C LEU A 60 21.30 9.45 -9.06
N GLU A 61 21.51 8.14 -8.90
CA GLU A 61 22.86 7.57 -8.79
C GLU A 61 23.65 7.74 -10.10
N ALA A 62 23.00 7.57 -11.25
CA ALA A 62 23.63 7.71 -12.56
C ALA A 62 24.06 9.17 -12.88
N THR A 63 23.35 10.17 -12.34
CA THR A 63 23.71 11.60 -12.51
C THR A 63 24.70 12.11 -11.47
N GLY A 64 25.06 11.30 -10.48
CA GLY A 64 25.93 11.71 -9.37
C GLY A 64 25.24 12.63 -8.35
N GLU A 65 23.94 12.89 -8.50
CA GLU A 65 23.15 13.61 -7.52
C GLU A 65 22.81 12.67 -6.35
N ARG A 66 23.66 12.67 -5.31
CA ARG A 66 23.30 12.08 -3.99
C ARG A 66 22.28 12.96 -3.28
N GLY A 67 21.11 13.15 -3.87
CA GLY A 67 20.06 13.98 -3.29
C GLY A 67 18.89 14.11 -4.24
N LEU A 68 17.69 14.06 -3.69
CA LEU A 68 16.49 14.41 -4.45
C LEU A 68 16.61 15.90 -4.87
N PRO A 69 16.25 16.26 -6.11
CA PRO A 69 16.40 17.62 -6.60
C PRO A 69 15.75 18.62 -5.64
N GLY A 70 16.53 19.63 -5.21
CA GLY A 70 16.06 20.72 -4.34
C GLY A 70 15.76 20.34 -2.89
N GLY A 71 16.27 19.22 -2.36
CA GLY A 71 16.03 18.82 -0.96
C GLY A 71 14.62 18.29 -0.71
N MET A 72 13.94 17.83 -1.76
CA MET A 72 12.64 17.17 -1.64
C MET A 72 12.76 15.86 -0.85
N THR A 73 11.70 15.46 -0.14
CA THR A 73 11.64 14.13 0.46
C THR A 73 11.05 13.13 -0.55
N PRO A 74 11.30 11.81 -0.41
CA PRO A 74 10.72 10.80 -1.29
C PRO A 74 9.18 10.90 -1.42
N GLU A 75 8.50 11.32 -0.35
CA GLU A 75 7.05 11.54 -0.35
C GLU A 75 6.61 12.72 -1.23
N ALA A 76 7.46 13.74 -1.41
CA ALA A 76 7.17 14.86 -2.29
C ALA A 76 7.19 14.46 -3.77
N LEU A 77 8.12 13.58 -4.16
CA LEU A 77 8.19 13.05 -5.53
C LEU A 77 6.98 12.17 -5.86
N VAL A 78 6.59 11.30 -4.95
CA VAL A 78 5.38 10.47 -5.10
C VAL A 78 4.11 11.32 -5.18
N ARG A 79 4.06 12.48 -4.52
CA ARG A 79 2.93 13.42 -4.66
C ARG A 79 2.93 14.15 -5.99
N ALA A 80 4.09 14.58 -6.48
CA ALA A 80 4.21 15.27 -7.77
C ALA A 80 3.81 14.36 -8.95
N ASP A 81 4.20 13.09 -8.92
CA ASP A 81 3.83 12.09 -9.93
C ASP A 81 2.31 11.86 -10.00
N ARG A 82 1.62 11.82 -8.86
CA ARG A 82 0.15 11.66 -8.80
C ARG A 82 -0.66 12.84 -9.34
N LEU A 83 -0.04 14.02 -9.45
CA LEU A 83 -0.71 15.25 -9.90
C LEU A 83 -0.52 15.50 -11.40
N ARG A 84 0.13 14.56 -12.11
CA ARG A 84 0.41 14.61 -13.53
C ARG A 84 -0.57 13.76 -14.32
#